data_AF-A0A9D7C223-F1
#
_entry.id   AF-A0A9D7C223-F1
#
_cell.length_a   1.000
_cell.length_b   1.000
_cell.length_c   1.000
_cell.angle_alpha   90.00
_cell.angle_beta   90.00
_cell.angle_gamma   90.00
#
_symmetry.space_group_name_H-M   'P 1'
#
loop_
_entity.id
_entity.type
_entity.pdbx_description
1 polymer ?
#
loop_
_entity_poly.entity_id
_entity_poly.type
_entity_poly.pdbx_seq_one_letter_code
_entity_poly.pdbx_strand_id
1 'polypeptide(L)'
;MRNFSSRFRPFLAVAAIALLLASCKNFDQVYSRNFDFPPADSTKFAKLDEPSGKLFDLLTDKSTGIDFSNRMDFKFLDDNNLYVNYYNGGGVAILNINGDSLPDLYMTGNKVADQIYINEGNMRFKNASQNSGILQANKGWSTGVAIVDINNDGFDDVYVCRSRWKDSLSNLCYISNGNGTFTEKGKEYGIECADSYTMGAVFLITTTMATLTSM
;
A
#
# COMPACT_ATOMS: atom_id res chain seq x y z
N MET A 1 -51.03 18.36 45.60
CA MET A 1 -50.72 16.96 45.95
C MET A 1 -50.30 16.19 44.71
N ARG A 2 -49.00 15.89 44.56
CA ARG A 2 -48.43 14.57 44.18
C ARG A 2 -46.96 14.78 43.79
N ASN A 3 -46.09 14.38 44.71
CA ASN A 3 -44.67 14.14 44.51
C ASN A 3 -44.47 13.07 43.44
N PHE A 4 -43.51 13.26 42.53
CA PHE A 4 -42.83 12.13 41.89
C PHE A 4 -41.34 12.27 42.10
N SER A 5 -40.84 11.36 42.92
CA SER A 5 -39.50 11.29 43.48
C SER A 5 -38.44 10.93 42.43
N SER A 6 -37.31 11.61 42.56
CA SER A 6 -35.98 11.22 42.10
C SER A 6 -35.60 9.81 42.56
N ARG A 7 -35.63 8.81 41.67
CA ARG A 7 -34.95 7.52 41.85
C ARG A 7 -34.63 6.92 40.49
N PHE A 8 -33.41 7.11 40.00
CA PHE A 8 -32.70 6.40 38.90
C PHE A 8 -31.60 7.39 38.44
N ARG A 9 -30.33 7.34 38.85
CA ARG A 9 -29.32 6.35 38.45
C ARG A 9 -27.96 6.67 39.12
N PRO A 10 -27.61 6.12 40.30
CA PRO A 10 -26.21 6.14 40.75
C PRO A 10 -25.41 4.94 40.22
N PHE A 11 -26.07 3.85 39.80
CA PHE A 11 -25.39 2.62 39.38
C PHE A 11 -24.78 2.66 37.97
N LEU A 12 -25.33 3.45 37.04
CA LEU A 12 -24.78 3.54 35.67
C LEU A 12 -23.45 4.31 35.62
N ALA A 13 -23.30 5.34 36.46
CA ALA A 13 -22.08 6.15 36.50
C ALA A 13 -20.90 5.39 37.12
N VAL A 14 -21.16 4.55 38.14
CA VAL A 14 -20.12 3.76 38.81
C VAL A 14 -19.60 2.62 37.92
N ALA A 15 -20.48 1.99 37.13
CA ALA A 15 -20.08 0.95 36.17
C ALA A 15 -19.21 1.51 35.02
N ALA A 16 -19.52 2.71 34.52
CA ALA A 16 -18.73 3.37 33.47
C ALA A 16 -17.33 3.78 33.96
N ILE A 17 -17.21 4.25 35.21
CA ILE A 17 -15.92 4.63 35.81
C ILE A 17 -15.06 3.39 36.10
N ALA A 18 -15.65 2.27 36.51
CA ALA A 18 -14.92 1.02 36.72
C ALA A 18 -14.35 0.42 35.42
N LEU A 19 -15.09 0.52 34.31
CA LEU A 19 -14.63 0.10 32.98
C LEU A 19 -13.48 0.98 32.45
N LEU A 20 -13.54 2.30 32.67
CA LEU A 20 -12.47 3.24 32.32
C LEU A 20 -11.19 2.99 33.13
N LEU A 21 -11.30 2.72 34.43
CA LEU A 21 -10.14 2.46 35.28
C LEU A 21 -9.52 1.07 35.06
N ALA A 22 -10.29 0.08 34.61
CA ALA A 22 -9.75 -1.22 34.18
C ALA A 22 -8.95 -1.11 32.87
N SER A 23 -9.33 -0.20 31.96
CA SER A 23 -8.61 0.05 30.71
C SER A 23 -7.24 0.71 30.95
N CYS A 24 -7.12 1.60 31.94
CA CYS A 24 -5.84 2.25 32.26
C CYS A 24 -4.78 1.34 32.88
N LYS A 25 -5.17 0.25 33.57
CA LYS A 25 -4.21 -0.65 34.24
C LYS A 25 -3.45 -1.58 33.28
N ASN A 26 -3.91 -1.71 32.03
CA ASN A 26 -3.23 -2.49 31.00
C ASN A 26 -2.37 -1.63 30.06
N PHE A 27 -2.32 -0.31 30.27
CA PHE A 27 -1.55 0.58 29.39
C PHE A 27 -0.03 0.44 29.59
N ASP A 28 0.42 0.26 30.84
CA ASP A 28 1.86 0.21 31.16
C ASP A 28 2.53 -1.14 30.81
N GLN A 29 1.78 -2.25 30.74
CA GLN A 29 2.34 -3.56 30.41
C GLN A 29 2.61 -3.76 28.91
N VAL A 30 2.02 -2.94 28.03
CA VAL A 30 2.15 -3.12 26.57
C VAL A 30 3.45 -2.47 26.04
N TYR A 31 4.02 -1.47 26.73
CA TYR A 31 5.18 -0.71 26.25
C TYR A 31 6.53 -1.11 26.84
N SER A 32 6.61 -2.06 27.77
CA SER A 32 7.89 -2.55 28.33
C SER A 32 8.47 -3.75 27.59
N ARG A 33 7.98 -4.08 26.39
CA ARG A 33 8.70 -5.03 25.53
C ARG A 33 9.95 -4.33 25.03
N ASN A 34 11.09 -4.71 25.58
CA ASN A 34 12.36 -4.55 24.87
C ASN A 34 12.15 -5.16 23.49
N PHE A 35 12.07 -4.31 22.46
CA PHE A 35 12.12 -4.77 21.08
C PHE A 35 13.56 -5.21 20.85
N ASP A 36 13.87 -6.43 21.27
CA ASP A 36 15.06 -7.15 20.84
C ASP A 36 14.84 -7.47 19.37
N PHE A 37 15.21 -6.52 18.51
CA PHE A 37 15.27 -6.77 17.08
C PHE A 37 16.27 -7.92 16.88
N PRO A 38 15.87 -9.02 16.22
CA PRO A 38 16.83 -10.05 15.88
C PRO A 38 17.98 -9.40 15.11
N PRO A 39 19.24 -9.79 15.38
CA PRO A 39 20.36 -9.24 14.64
C PRO A 39 20.08 -9.42 13.15
N ALA A 40 20.23 -8.32 12.40
CA ALA A 40 19.99 -8.34 10.97
C ALA A 40 20.82 -9.46 10.35
N ASP A 41 20.14 -10.36 9.64
CA ASP A 41 20.79 -11.48 8.97
C ASP A 41 21.80 -10.93 7.96
N SER A 42 23.09 -11.07 8.29
CA SER A 42 24.16 -10.46 7.51
C SER A 42 24.26 -11.02 6.10
N THR A 43 23.63 -12.16 5.84
CA THR A 43 23.56 -12.75 4.50
C THR A 43 22.59 -12.04 3.57
N LYS A 44 21.71 -11.18 4.09
CA LYS A 44 20.67 -10.47 3.32
C LYS A 44 21.04 -9.04 2.94
N PHE A 45 22.23 -8.58 3.28
CA PHE A 45 22.68 -7.24 2.90
C PHE A 45 23.08 -7.19 1.43
N ALA A 46 22.71 -6.09 0.78
CA ALA A 46 23.28 -5.74 -0.51
C ALA A 46 24.79 -5.52 -0.37
N LYS A 47 25.55 -5.88 -1.39
CA LYS A 47 26.90 -5.35 -1.53
C LYS A 47 26.80 -3.86 -1.84
N LEU A 48 27.39 -3.02 -0.99
CA LEU A 48 27.43 -1.58 -1.19
C LEU A 48 28.29 -1.23 -2.42
N ASP A 49 27.85 -0.24 -3.19
CA ASP A 49 28.64 0.31 -4.30
C ASP A 49 29.84 1.08 -3.77
N GLU A 50 29.60 2.04 -2.87
CA GLU A 50 30.62 2.81 -2.18
C GLU A 50 30.18 3.07 -0.72
N PRO A 51 30.84 2.48 0.29
CA PRO A 51 30.55 2.76 1.69
C PRO A 51 30.85 4.23 2.02
N SER A 52 29.83 4.96 2.46
CA SER A 52 29.93 6.41 2.68
C SER A 52 30.32 6.80 4.10
N GLY A 53 30.24 5.85 5.05
CA GLY A 53 30.43 6.12 6.48
C GLY A 53 29.31 6.97 7.12
N LYS A 54 28.19 7.15 6.41
CA LYS A 54 26.99 7.84 6.91
C LYS A 54 26.01 6.84 7.52
N LEU A 55 24.92 7.37 8.10
CA LEU A 55 23.83 6.53 8.62
C LEU A 55 23.14 5.69 7.52
N PHE A 56 23.15 6.18 6.29
CA PHE A 56 22.58 5.49 5.12
C PHE A 56 23.58 5.49 3.97
N ASP A 57 23.71 4.34 3.32
CA ASP A 57 24.47 4.18 2.09
C ASP A 57 23.54 4.18 0.88
N LEU A 58 24.00 4.82 -0.20
CA LEU A 58 23.29 4.82 -1.46
C LEU A 58 23.54 3.50 -2.18
N LEU A 59 22.46 2.80 -2.53
CA LEU A 59 22.49 1.70 -3.49
C LEU A 59 22.00 2.23 -4.83
N THR A 60 22.78 2.01 -5.90
CA THR A 60 22.46 2.45 -7.25
C THR A 60 21.69 1.39 -8.05
N ASP A 61 21.26 1.74 -9.25
CA ASP A 61 20.70 0.81 -10.23
C ASP A 61 21.69 -0.33 -10.57
N LYS A 62 23.00 -0.10 -10.47
CA LYS A 62 24.02 -1.13 -10.70
C LYS A 62 24.00 -2.25 -9.64
N SER A 63 23.81 -1.90 -8.38
CA SER A 63 23.75 -2.87 -7.29
C SER A 63 22.36 -3.47 -7.13
N THR A 64 21.32 -2.66 -7.33
CA THR A 64 19.93 -3.06 -7.06
C THR A 64 19.18 -3.57 -8.27
N GLY A 65 19.54 -3.18 -9.48
CA GLY A 65 18.72 -3.39 -10.68
C GLY A 65 17.48 -2.50 -10.77
N ILE A 66 17.27 -1.57 -9.83
CA ILE A 66 16.15 -0.62 -9.84
C ILE A 66 16.59 0.64 -10.60
N ASP A 67 16.07 0.81 -11.81
CA ASP A 67 16.35 1.92 -12.72
C ASP A 67 15.15 2.86 -12.95
N PHE A 68 14.03 2.64 -12.26
CA PHE A 68 12.82 3.42 -12.41
C PHE A 68 13.04 4.90 -12.10
N SER A 69 12.54 5.75 -12.99
CA SER A 69 12.59 7.19 -12.82
C SER A 69 11.32 7.83 -13.35
N ASN A 70 10.49 8.36 -12.46
CA ASN A 70 9.31 9.14 -12.83
C ASN A 70 9.73 10.56 -13.27
N ARG A 71 10.37 10.66 -14.44
CA ARG A 71 10.89 11.92 -14.95
C ARG A 71 9.78 12.82 -15.47
N MET A 72 9.89 14.09 -15.12
CA MET A 72 8.94 15.13 -15.48
C MET A 72 9.39 15.88 -16.73
N ASP A 73 8.48 16.05 -17.69
CA ASP A 73 8.69 16.87 -18.88
C ASP A 73 8.02 18.24 -18.69
N PHE A 74 8.83 19.24 -18.37
CA PHE A 74 8.36 20.61 -18.11
C PHE A 74 7.77 21.29 -19.35
N LYS A 75 8.20 20.92 -20.56
CA LYS A 75 7.58 21.49 -21.77
C LYS A 75 6.16 20.98 -21.92
N PHE A 76 5.96 19.69 -21.66
CA PHE A 76 4.62 19.10 -21.67
C PHE A 76 3.68 19.74 -20.63
N LEU A 77 4.21 20.13 -19.45
CA LEU A 77 3.48 20.87 -18.43
C LEU A 77 2.93 22.19 -18.95
N ASP A 78 3.81 23.00 -19.55
CA ASP A 78 3.49 24.31 -20.11
C ASP A 78 2.41 24.19 -21.19
N ASP A 79 2.65 23.32 -22.16
CA ASP A 79 1.78 23.18 -23.33
C ASP A 79 0.35 22.73 -22.98
N ASN A 80 0.15 22.05 -21.83
CA ASN A 80 -1.15 21.48 -21.43
C ASN A 80 -1.74 22.12 -20.16
N ASN A 81 -1.08 23.13 -19.57
CA ASN A 81 -1.50 23.79 -18.33
C ASN A 81 -1.78 22.80 -17.17
N LEU A 82 -0.92 21.79 -17.01
CA LEU A 82 -1.12 20.66 -16.07
C LEU A 82 -0.38 20.84 -14.73
N TYR A 83 0.19 22.01 -14.47
CA TYR A 83 1.08 22.32 -13.36
C TYR A 83 0.64 21.81 -11.99
N VAL A 84 -0.64 21.96 -11.64
CA VAL A 84 -1.17 21.55 -10.34
C VAL A 84 -1.37 20.04 -10.19
N ASN A 85 -1.66 19.33 -11.29
CA ASN A 85 -1.88 17.89 -11.23
C ASN A 85 -0.58 17.11 -11.35
N TYR A 86 0.50 17.77 -11.78
CA TYR A 86 1.69 17.02 -12.19
C TYR A 86 2.57 16.51 -11.07
N TYR A 87 2.46 17.17 -9.92
CA TYR A 87 3.09 16.77 -8.67
C TYR A 87 2.23 15.82 -7.83
N ASN A 88 1.00 15.52 -8.28
CA ASN A 88 0.09 14.60 -7.59
C ASN A 88 0.42 13.12 -7.88
N GLY A 89 1.54 12.85 -8.56
CA GLY A 89 1.87 11.56 -9.13
C GLY A 89 2.96 10.82 -8.37
N GLY A 90 2.72 9.55 -8.05
CA GLY A 90 3.73 8.63 -7.57
C GLY A 90 3.27 7.85 -6.35
N GLY A 91 3.76 6.63 -6.24
CA GLY A 91 3.36 5.68 -5.24
C GLY A 91 4.25 4.45 -5.38
N VAL A 92 4.63 3.91 -4.25
CA VAL A 92 5.36 2.65 -4.18
C VAL A 92 4.55 1.74 -3.27
N ALA A 93 4.29 0.53 -3.74
CA ALA A 93 3.75 -0.53 -2.92
C ALA A 93 4.75 -1.67 -2.80
N ILE A 94 4.69 -2.34 -1.66
CA ILE A 94 5.45 -3.54 -1.35
C ILE A 94 4.44 -4.67 -1.19
N LEU A 95 4.65 -5.77 -1.91
CA LEU A 95 3.75 -6.94 -1.94
C LEU A 95 4.55 -8.19 -2.33
N ASN A 96 3.93 -9.36 -2.23
CA ASN A 96 4.54 -10.63 -2.66
C ASN A 96 3.94 -11.08 -4.00
N ILE A 97 4.55 -10.67 -5.12
CA ILE A 97 3.97 -10.81 -6.47
C ILE A 97 4.07 -12.25 -6.96
N ASN A 98 5.19 -12.92 -6.68
CA ASN A 98 5.49 -14.26 -7.19
C ASN A 98 5.30 -15.38 -6.16
N GLY A 99 4.91 -15.05 -4.92
CA GLY A 99 4.65 -16.02 -3.85
C GLY A 99 5.90 -16.53 -3.13
N ASP A 100 7.09 -15.98 -3.36
CA ASP A 100 8.34 -16.46 -2.75
C ASP A 100 8.63 -15.92 -1.34
N SER A 101 7.71 -15.11 -0.80
CA SER A 101 7.79 -14.47 0.51
C SER A 101 8.88 -13.39 0.63
N LEU A 102 9.48 -12.97 -0.50
CA LEU A 102 10.29 -11.77 -0.58
C LEU A 102 9.41 -10.56 -0.92
N PRO A 103 9.74 -9.38 -0.37
CA PRO A 103 9.02 -8.15 -0.71
C PRO A 103 9.43 -7.68 -2.11
N ASP A 104 8.48 -7.69 -3.04
CA ASP A 104 8.57 -7.12 -4.37
C ASP A 104 8.07 -5.67 -4.39
N LEU A 105 8.31 -4.95 -5.49
CA LEU A 105 7.94 -3.54 -5.62
C LEU A 105 7.00 -3.32 -6.80
N TYR A 106 5.99 -2.50 -6.56
CA TYR A 106 5.17 -1.86 -7.60
C TYR A 106 5.39 -0.35 -7.54
N MET A 107 5.77 0.27 -8.66
CA MET A 107 6.04 1.70 -8.76
C MET A 107 5.10 2.34 -9.78
N THR A 108 4.37 3.36 -9.36
CA THR A 108 3.47 4.10 -10.26
C THR A 108 4.19 5.22 -10.98
N GLY A 109 3.90 5.39 -12.26
CA GLY A 109 4.42 6.44 -13.13
C GLY A 109 3.35 7.45 -13.57
N ASN A 110 3.81 8.66 -13.88
CA ASN A 110 3.00 9.69 -14.49
C ASN A 110 2.99 9.58 -16.01
N LYS A 111 4.11 9.97 -16.61
CA LYS A 111 4.39 10.01 -18.05
C LYS A 111 5.20 8.80 -18.51
N VAL A 112 5.51 7.92 -17.56
CA VAL A 112 6.17 6.65 -17.75
C VAL A 112 5.20 5.57 -17.28
N ALA A 113 5.30 4.37 -17.84
CA ALA A 113 4.47 3.27 -17.40
C ALA A 113 4.81 2.87 -15.96
N ASP A 114 3.83 2.32 -15.24
CA ASP A 114 4.08 1.67 -13.96
C ASP A 114 5.03 0.49 -14.15
N GLN A 115 5.80 0.18 -13.11
CA GLN A 115 6.79 -0.88 -13.15
C GLN A 115 6.68 -1.82 -11.96
N ILE A 116 6.93 -3.09 -12.23
CA ILE A 116 7.10 -4.14 -11.23
C ILE A 116 8.56 -4.57 -11.19
N TYR A 117 9.08 -4.71 -9.98
CA TYR A 117 10.39 -5.26 -9.69
C TYR A 117 10.27 -6.46 -8.76
N ILE A 118 10.72 -7.62 -9.24
CA ILE A 118 10.78 -8.85 -8.45
C ILE A 118 12.09 -8.89 -7.68
N ASN A 119 12.01 -9.15 -6.39
CA ASN A 119 13.15 -9.26 -5.49
C ASN A 119 13.83 -10.63 -5.65
N GLU A 120 15.09 -10.62 -6.10
CA GLU A 120 15.90 -11.84 -6.25
C GLU A 120 16.77 -12.11 -5.01
N GLY A 121 16.50 -11.39 -3.91
CA GLY A 121 17.28 -11.40 -2.67
C GLY A 121 18.46 -10.43 -2.70
N ASN A 122 19.03 -10.16 -1.52
CA ASN A 122 20.22 -9.31 -1.35
C ASN A 122 20.07 -7.91 -1.97
N MET A 123 18.85 -7.34 -1.90
CA MET A 123 18.48 -6.06 -2.51
C MET A 123 18.69 -5.99 -4.02
N ARG A 124 18.76 -7.14 -4.72
CA ARG A 124 18.73 -7.20 -6.17
C ARG A 124 17.31 -7.42 -6.65
N PHE A 125 16.97 -6.69 -7.70
CA PHE A 125 15.64 -6.66 -8.27
C PHE A 125 15.71 -6.79 -9.79
N LYS A 126 14.70 -7.45 -10.34
CA LYS A 126 14.53 -7.62 -11.77
C LYS A 126 13.23 -6.98 -12.23
N ASN A 127 13.32 -6.09 -13.22
CA ASN A 127 12.13 -5.52 -13.84
C ASN A 127 11.33 -6.63 -14.55
N ALA A 128 10.09 -6.86 -14.11
CA ALA A 128 9.19 -7.88 -14.65
C ALA A 128 7.95 -7.28 -15.34
N SER A 129 7.91 -5.96 -15.52
CA SER A 129 6.74 -5.22 -15.98
C SER A 129 6.18 -5.74 -17.31
N GLN A 130 7.05 -6.06 -18.27
CA GLN A 130 6.66 -6.48 -19.62
C GLN A 130 5.78 -7.74 -19.64
N ASN A 131 6.05 -8.69 -18.74
CA ASN A 131 5.37 -9.99 -18.70
C ASN A 131 4.25 -10.05 -17.65
N SER A 132 4.15 -9.03 -16.79
CA SER A 132 3.19 -9.00 -15.68
C SER A 132 1.75 -8.74 -16.10
N GLY A 133 1.51 -8.26 -17.33
CA GLY A 133 0.18 -7.87 -17.79
C GLY A 133 -0.25 -6.44 -17.45
N ILE A 134 0.44 -5.75 -16.53
CA ILE A 134 0.04 -4.41 -16.07
C ILE A 134 0.11 -3.35 -17.18
N LEU A 135 1.05 -3.50 -18.12
CA LEU A 135 1.29 -2.50 -19.17
C LEU A 135 0.16 -2.38 -20.19
N GLN A 136 -0.75 -3.36 -20.27
CA GLN A 136 -1.81 -3.37 -21.29
C GLN A 136 -2.85 -2.27 -21.04
N ALA A 137 -3.19 -2.04 -19.77
CA ALA A 137 -4.16 -1.03 -19.33
C ALA A 137 -3.52 0.28 -18.85
N ASN A 138 -2.19 0.29 -18.70
CA ASN A 138 -1.43 1.43 -18.21
C ASN A 138 -1.17 2.48 -19.31
N LYS A 139 -2.23 3.18 -19.70
CA LYS A 139 -2.19 4.27 -20.70
C LYS A 139 -2.52 5.63 -20.11
N GLY A 140 -2.15 5.87 -18.86
CA GLY A 140 -2.38 7.17 -18.26
C GLY A 140 -1.67 7.33 -16.95
N TRP A 141 -2.19 8.25 -16.15
CA TRP A 141 -1.41 8.83 -15.08
C TRP A 141 -1.76 8.20 -13.74
N SER A 142 -0.85 7.39 -13.24
CA SER A 142 -0.97 6.77 -11.93
C SER A 142 -0.49 7.72 -10.83
N THR A 143 -1.29 7.86 -9.78
CA THR A 143 -1.07 8.83 -8.69
C THR A 143 -0.87 8.19 -7.33
N GLY A 144 -1.29 6.95 -7.16
CA GLY A 144 -1.11 6.21 -5.93
C GLY A 144 -1.41 4.73 -6.16
N VAL A 145 -0.95 3.90 -5.24
CA VAL A 145 -1.14 2.45 -5.28
C VAL A 145 -1.49 1.96 -3.88
N ALA A 146 -2.43 1.01 -3.81
CA ALA A 146 -2.82 0.32 -2.60
C ALA A 146 -2.86 -1.19 -2.86
N ILE A 147 -2.52 -1.97 -1.83
CA ILE A 147 -2.51 -3.43 -1.85
C ILE A 147 -3.64 -3.97 -0.99
N VAL A 148 -4.37 -4.94 -1.52
CA VAL A 148 -5.50 -5.58 -0.85
C VAL A 148 -5.82 -6.88 -1.58
N ASP A 149 -6.20 -7.93 -0.86
CA ASP A 149 -6.85 -9.11 -1.44
C ASP A 149 -8.33 -8.78 -1.68
N ILE A 150 -8.68 -8.36 -2.90
CA ILE A 150 -10.01 -7.81 -3.23
C ILE A 150 -11.03 -8.93 -3.44
N ASN A 151 -10.57 -10.07 -3.97
CA ASN A 151 -11.42 -11.20 -4.31
C ASN A 151 -11.40 -12.31 -3.23
N ASN A 152 -10.61 -12.12 -2.16
CA ASN A 152 -10.43 -13.04 -1.04
C ASN A 152 -9.91 -14.43 -1.51
N ASP A 153 -8.94 -14.44 -2.42
CA ASP A 153 -8.29 -15.65 -2.93
C ASP A 153 -6.93 -15.96 -2.26
N GLY A 154 -6.48 -15.08 -1.37
CA GLY A 154 -5.21 -15.22 -0.64
C GLY A 154 -4.00 -14.63 -1.36
N PHE A 155 -4.18 -13.96 -2.51
CA PHE A 155 -3.12 -13.22 -3.20
C PHE A 155 -3.32 -11.70 -3.06
N ASP A 156 -2.20 -10.98 -3.03
CA ASP A 156 -2.22 -9.51 -3.00
C ASP A 156 -2.63 -8.97 -4.38
N ASP A 157 -3.76 -8.27 -4.45
CA ASP A 157 -4.17 -7.50 -5.63
C ASP A 157 -3.65 -6.06 -5.55
N VAL A 158 -3.59 -5.40 -6.72
CA VAL A 158 -3.08 -4.02 -6.83
C VAL A 158 -4.17 -3.08 -7.30
N TYR A 159 -4.48 -2.08 -6.48
CA TYR A 159 -5.38 -1.00 -6.86
C TYR A 159 -4.60 0.29 -7.15
N VAL A 160 -4.71 0.79 -8.38
CA VAL A 160 -3.98 1.97 -8.86
C VAL A 160 -4.92 3.15 -9.03
N CYS A 161 -4.64 4.20 -8.25
CA CYS A 161 -5.31 5.49 -8.36
C CYS A 161 -4.80 6.24 -9.59
N ARG A 162 -5.71 6.89 -10.31
CA ARG A 162 -5.39 7.65 -11.51
C ARG A 162 -5.92 9.08 -11.47
N SER A 163 -5.22 9.94 -12.21
CA SER A 163 -5.56 11.34 -12.40
C SER A 163 -5.53 11.70 -13.88
N ARG A 164 -5.83 12.96 -14.18
CA ARG A 164 -6.19 13.45 -15.51
C ARG A 164 -5.08 13.27 -16.54
N TRP A 165 -5.19 12.18 -17.30
CA TRP A 165 -4.57 12.00 -18.61
C TRP A 165 -5.64 11.96 -19.71
N LYS A 166 -5.30 12.45 -20.91
CA LYS A 166 -6.21 12.72 -22.05
C LYS A 166 -7.23 11.61 -22.39
N ASP A 167 -6.94 10.35 -22.04
CA ASP A 167 -7.67 9.19 -22.58
C ASP A 167 -8.37 8.30 -21.53
N SER A 168 -8.07 8.42 -20.22
CA SER A 168 -8.79 7.69 -19.17
C SER A 168 -8.43 8.17 -17.76
N LEU A 169 -9.47 8.43 -16.98
CA LEU A 169 -9.42 8.74 -15.54
C LEU A 169 -9.62 7.51 -14.66
N SER A 170 -10.08 6.40 -15.23
CA SER A 170 -10.42 5.19 -14.50
C SER A 170 -9.21 4.67 -13.73
N ASN A 171 -9.38 4.49 -12.43
CA ASN A 171 -8.51 3.68 -11.59
C ASN A 171 -8.44 2.25 -12.14
N LEU A 172 -7.31 1.59 -11.89
CA LEU A 172 -7.10 0.20 -12.33
C LEU A 172 -7.17 -0.72 -11.12
N CYS A 173 -7.80 -1.86 -11.28
CA CYS A 173 -7.78 -2.94 -10.29
C CYS A 173 -7.17 -4.17 -10.92
N TYR A 174 -5.94 -4.47 -10.57
CA TYR A 174 -5.19 -5.61 -11.06
C TYR A 174 -5.35 -6.79 -10.11
N ILE A 175 -6.13 -7.78 -10.52
CA ILE A 175 -6.28 -9.05 -9.79
C ILE A 175 -5.08 -9.93 -10.08
N SER A 176 -4.46 -10.47 -9.04
CA SER A 176 -3.34 -11.40 -9.15
C SER A 176 -3.81 -12.73 -9.72
N ASN A 177 -3.01 -13.29 -10.63
CA ASN A 177 -3.22 -14.66 -11.14
C ASN A 177 -2.44 -15.71 -10.35
N GLY A 178 -1.79 -15.33 -9.24
CA GLY A 178 -0.99 -16.22 -8.39
C GLY A 178 0.33 -16.71 -9.00
N ASN A 179 0.75 -16.15 -10.15
CA ASN A 179 1.95 -16.56 -10.88
C ASN A 179 2.84 -15.38 -11.31
N GLY A 180 2.72 -14.25 -10.61
CA GLY A 180 3.42 -13.01 -10.93
C GLY A 180 2.85 -12.22 -12.11
N THR A 181 1.65 -12.58 -12.57
CA THR A 181 0.90 -11.81 -13.58
C THR A 181 -0.42 -11.32 -13.01
N PHE A 182 -0.96 -10.29 -13.64
CA PHE A 182 -2.16 -9.60 -13.23
C PHE A 182 -3.18 -9.47 -14.36
N THR A 183 -4.46 -9.36 -14.01
CA THR A 183 -5.55 -9.04 -14.93
C THR A 183 -6.30 -7.82 -14.44
N GLU A 184 -6.42 -6.81 -15.30
CA GLU A 184 -7.18 -5.59 -14.99
C GLU A 184 -8.68 -5.90 -15.00
N LYS A 185 -9.36 -5.54 -13.90
CA LYS A 185 -10.77 -5.82 -13.64
C LYS A 185 -11.51 -4.67 -12.95
N GLY A 186 -10.96 -3.45 -12.91
CA GLY A 186 -11.55 -2.31 -12.20
C GLY A 186 -13.01 -2.05 -12.59
N LYS A 187 -13.32 -2.19 -13.88
CA LYS A 187 -14.69 -2.11 -14.40
C LYS A 187 -15.60 -3.24 -13.92
N GLU A 188 -15.10 -4.47 -13.96
CA GLU A 188 -15.84 -5.68 -13.56
C GLU A 188 -16.23 -5.61 -12.08
N TYR A 189 -15.33 -5.13 -11.22
CA TYR A 189 -15.60 -4.92 -9.79
C TYR A 189 -16.35 -3.61 -9.49
N GLY A 190 -16.57 -2.74 -10.47
CA GLY A 190 -17.28 -1.47 -10.30
C GLY A 190 -16.54 -0.42 -9.45
N ILE A 191 -15.21 -0.56 -9.31
CA ILE A 191 -14.36 0.30 -8.48
C ILE A 191 -13.38 1.14 -9.30
N GLU A 192 -13.58 1.21 -10.62
CA GLU A 192 -12.75 2.00 -11.53
C GLU A 192 -12.88 3.52 -11.33
N CYS A 193 -13.91 4.01 -10.64
CA CYS A 193 -14.09 5.45 -10.34
C CYS A 193 -13.89 6.35 -11.58
N ALA A 194 -14.48 5.98 -12.73
CA ALA A 194 -14.18 6.52 -14.06
C ALA A 194 -14.37 8.05 -14.23
N ASP A 195 -15.13 8.70 -13.35
CA ASP A 195 -15.53 10.11 -13.50
C ASP A 195 -14.82 11.05 -12.51
N SER A 196 -13.82 10.58 -11.76
CA SER A 196 -13.07 11.39 -10.79
C SER A 196 -11.56 11.19 -10.93
N TYR A 197 -10.78 12.08 -10.33
CA TYR A 197 -9.38 11.82 -10.04
C TYR A 197 -9.24 11.30 -8.61
N THR A 198 -8.26 10.45 -8.37
CA THR A 198 -7.89 9.96 -7.04
C THR A 198 -6.39 10.12 -6.85
N MET A 199 -5.94 10.25 -5.60
CA MET A 199 -4.51 10.36 -5.25
C MET A 199 -4.03 9.24 -4.33
N GLY A 200 -4.96 8.58 -3.66
CA GLY A 200 -4.66 7.46 -2.78
C GLY A 200 -5.93 6.71 -2.46
N ALA A 201 -5.76 5.47 -2.05
CA ALA A 201 -6.81 4.59 -1.60
C ALA A 201 -6.36 3.91 -0.31
N VAL A 202 -7.31 3.63 0.58
CA VAL A 202 -7.09 2.84 1.78
C VAL A 202 -8.21 1.82 1.85
N PHE A 203 -7.85 0.55 1.98
CA PHE A 203 -8.80 -0.53 2.19
C PHE A 203 -8.86 -0.85 3.68
N LEU A 204 -10.08 -0.93 4.23
CA LEU A 204 -10.31 -1.26 5.62
C LEU A 204 -10.79 -2.72 5.69
N ILE A 205 -9.91 -3.60 6.16
CA ILE A 205 -10.22 -5.03 6.29
C ILE A 205 -10.63 -5.29 7.74
N THR A 206 -11.85 -5.81 7.93
CA THR A 206 -12.32 -6.24 9.25
C THR A 206 -12.15 -7.74 9.39
N THR A 207 -11.19 -8.18 10.21
CA THR A 207 -11.07 -9.60 10.58
C THR A 207 -12.18 -9.90 11.59
N THR A 208 -13.29 -10.50 11.14
CA THR A 208 -14.26 -11.06 12.07
C THR A 208 -13.62 -12.31 12.65
N MET A 209 -13.09 -12.21 13.88
CA MET A 209 -12.69 -13.39 14.64
C MET A 209 -13.94 -14.24 14.87
N ALA A 210 -14.13 -15.27 14.05
CA ALA A 210 -15.13 -16.29 14.29
C ALA A 210 -14.76 -16.95 15.62
N THR A 211 -15.48 -16.60 16.69
CA THR A 211 -15.39 -17.32 17.96
C THR A 211 -15.81 -18.76 17.69
N LEU A 212 -14.82 -19.64 17.64
CA LEU A 212 -15.01 -21.09 17.75
C LEU A 212 -15.60 -21.38 19.13
N THR A 213 -16.93 -21.30 19.25
CA THR A 213 -17.64 -22.03 20.29
C THR A 213 -17.58 -23.50 19.92
N SER A 214 -16.56 -24.20 20.42
CA SER A 214 -16.56 -25.67 20.48
C SER A 214 -17.73 -26.12 21.35
N MET A 215 -18.63 -26.92 20.77
CA MET A 215 -19.60 -27.75 21.51
C MET A 215 -18.90 -28.97 22.12
#